data_AF-D3QA99-F1
#
_entry.id   AF-D3QA99-F1
#
_cell.length_a   1.000
_cell.length_b   1.000
_cell.length_c   1.000
_cell.angle_alpha   90.00
_cell.angle_beta   90.00
_cell.angle_gamma   90.00
#
_symmetry.space_group_name_H-M   'P 1'
#
loop_
_entity.id
_entity.type
_entity.pdbx_description
1 polymer ?
#
loop_
_entity_poly.entity_id
_entity_poly.type
_entity_poly.pdbx_seq_one_letter_code
_entity_poly.pdbx_strand_id
1 'polypeptide(L)'
;MIDIEEMPQRVVGDGVTAVCWIEDAALSDEDELALRRFVGRFPSLRFARDTPAVLDRHETVDQVTLPAWFRVARTILAGLEPAGRVRLDAFAIDGSPRETPREYYEISPGYINEEIRGLLFDKAGVYLIGQEFGDDESCLAIDLENPRDRRIFEFAMEDLLDDDIADRPLRKSLTPVFSSYADLLGHIVAARMPDGEIVIAADQGRWGDVRWRA
;
A
#
# COMPACT_ATOMS: atom_id res chain seq x y z
N MET A 1 13.68 25.09 -20.81
CA MET A 1 14.57 24.85 -19.66
C MET A 1 13.63 24.44 -18.55
N ILE A 2 13.49 23.13 -18.34
CA ILE A 2 12.63 22.61 -17.27
C ILE A 2 13.48 22.78 -16.01
N ASP A 3 13.03 23.66 -15.10
CA ASP A 3 13.57 23.65 -13.75
C ASP A 3 13.38 22.22 -13.23
N ILE A 4 14.48 21.56 -12.90
CA ILE A 4 14.43 20.29 -12.19
C ILE A 4 13.95 20.67 -10.79
N GLU A 5 12.63 20.83 -10.63
CA GLU A 5 12.01 21.00 -9.33
C GLU A 5 12.52 19.86 -8.45
N GLU A 6 13.16 20.25 -7.35
CA GLU A 6 13.71 19.34 -6.36
C GLU A 6 12.58 18.39 -5.94
N MET A 7 12.66 17.13 -6.38
CA MET A 7 11.59 16.17 -6.12
C MET A 7 11.48 15.98 -4.61
N PRO A 8 10.28 16.11 -4.01
CA PRO A 8 10.11 15.92 -2.58
C PRO A 8 10.63 14.53 -2.21
N GLN A 9 11.57 14.49 -1.26
CA GLN A 9 12.26 13.27 -0.92
C GLN A 9 11.55 12.54 0.23
N ARG A 10 11.55 11.21 0.15
CA ARG A 10 11.19 10.32 1.25
C ARG A 10 12.33 10.28 2.28
N VAL A 11 11.98 9.96 3.53
CA VAL A 11 12.99 9.65 4.55
C VAL A 11 13.24 8.15 4.54
N VAL A 12 14.51 7.75 4.44
CA VAL A 12 14.91 6.34 4.29
C VAL A 12 15.74 5.89 5.49
N GLY A 13 15.39 4.74 6.07
CA GLY A 13 16.02 4.16 7.25
C GLY A 13 16.25 2.66 7.09
N ASP A 14 17.08 2.09 7.96
CA ASP A 14 17.17 0.63 8.13
C ASP A 14 16.01 0.11 9.01
N GLY A 15 16.00 -1.19 9.29
CA GLY A 15 14.95 -1.81 10.13
C GLY A 15 14.88 -1.23 11.55
N VAL A 16 16.02 -0.88 12.17
CA VAL A 16 16.04 -0.27 13.51
C VAL A 16 15.38 1.10 13.47
N THR A 17 15.76 1.91 12.49
CA THR A 17 15.20 3.25 12.29
C THR A 17 13.69 3.18 12.02
N ALA A 18 13.24 2.22 11.21
CA ALA A 18 11.83 2.00 10.92
C ALA A 18 11.02 1.57 12.16
N VAL A 19 11.60 0.73 13.03
CA VAL A 19 10.99 0.37 14.32
C VAL A 19 10.82 1.60 15.21
N CYS A 20 11.82 2.49 15.29
CA CYS A 20 11.66 3.74 16.05
C CYS A 20 10.53 4.62 15.50
N TRP A 21 10.36 4.71 14.18
CA TRP A 21 9.23 5.45 13.58
C TRP A 21 7.87 4.88 13.98
N ILE A 22 7.77 3.55 14.09
CA ILE A 22 6.55 2.85 14.53
C ILE A 22 6.29 3.11 16.01
N GLU A 23 7.34 3.06 16.85
CA GLU A 23 7.26 3.27 18.31
C GLU A 23 6.87 4.69 18.71
N ASP A 24 7.36 5.69 17.96
CA ASP A 24 7.04 7.10 18.20
C ASP A 24 5.61 7.45 17.76
N ALA A 25 4.93 6.57 17.02
CA ALA A 25 3.60 6.79 16.49
C ALA A 25 2.51 6.32 17.46
N ALA A 26 1.44 7.12 17.60
CA ALA A 26 0.25 6.73 18.35
C ALA A 26 -0.63 5.78 17.51
N LEU A 27 -0.23 4.52 17.41
CA LEU A 27 -0.90 3.46 16.67
C LEU A 27 -1.83 2.62 17.55
N SER A 28 -2.72 1.86 16.91
CA SER A 28 -3.39 0.74 17.57
C SER A 28 -2.42 -0.43 17.73
N ASP A 29 -2.64 -1.29 18.73
CA ASP A 29 -1.81 -2.49 18.94
C ASP A 29 -1.76 -3.39 17.69
N GLU A 30 -2.86 -3.48 16.95
CA GLU A 30 -2.97 -4.26 15.71
C GLU A 30 -2.11 -3.68 14.59
N ASP A 31 -2.17 -2.36 14.37
CA ASP A 31 -1.37 -1.69 13.35
C ASP A 31 0.12 -1.71 13.72
N GLU A 32 0.47 -1.48 14.99
CA GLU A 32 1.85 -1.55 15.47
C GLU A 32 2.43 -2.95 15.23
N LEU A 33 1.68 -3.99 15.62
CA LEU A 33 2.09 -5.37 15.42
C LEU A 33 2.29 -5.70 13.93
N ALA A 34 1.37 -5.26 13.06
CA ALA A 34 1.46 -5.50 11.62
C ALA A 34 2.68 -4.82 10.99
N LEU A 35 2.96 -3.55 11.34
CA LEU A 35 4.14 -2.83 10.84
C LEU A 35 5.45 -3.42 11.37
N ARG A 36 5.52 -3.78 12.66
CA ARG A 36 6.70 -4.46 13.22
C ARG A 36 6.93 -5.82 12.57
N ARG A 37 5.86 -6.57 12.29
CA ARG A 37 5.91 -7.86 11.58
C ARG A 37 6.52 -7.66 10.20
N PHE A 38 6.07 -6.65 9.46
CA PHE A 38 6.61 -6.30 8.14
C PHE A 38 8.10 -5.95 8.21
N VAL A 39 8.50 -5.02 9.08
CA VAL A 39 9.92 -4.62 9.23
C VAL A 39 10.79 -5.81 9.65
N GLY A 40 10.32 -6.62 10.60
CA GLY A 40 11.03 -7.80 11.09
C GLY A 40 11.21 -8.91 10.05
N ARG A 41 10.34 -8.99 9.04
CA ARG A 41 10.46 -9.99 7.94
C ARG A 41 11.59 -9.66 6.97
N PHE A 42 12.00 -8.39 6.87
CA PHE A 42 12.98 -7.92 5.90
C PHE A 42 14.14 -7.15 6.57
N PRO A 43 14.91 -7.78 7.48
CA PRO A 43 15.91 -7.08 8.29
C PRO A 43 17.09 -6.54 7.48
N SER A 44 17.35 -7.06 6.28
CA SER A 44 18.41 -6.59 5.38
C SER A 44 17.98 -5.47 4.45
N LEU A 45 16.68 -5.16 4.37
CA LEU A 45 16.15 -4.12 3.49
C LEU A 45 16.09 -2.78 4.20
N ARG A 46 15.94 -1.72 3.40
CA ARG A 46 15.67 -0.37 3.88
C ARG A 46 14.19 -0.05 3.71
N PHE A 47 13.73 0.88 4.51
CA PHE A 47 12.34 1.30 4.56
C PHE A 47 12.24 2.80 4.35
N ALA A 48 11.13 3.21 3.77
CA ALA A 48 10.81 4.62 3.60
C ALA A 48 9.60 5.02 4.45
N ARG A 49 9.53 6.31 4.76
CA ARG A 49 8.29 7.01 5.11
C ARG A 49 8.15 8.25 4.23
N ASP A 50 6.93 8.58 3.86
CA ASP A 50 6.67 9.79 3.07
C ASP A 50 6.80 11.04 3.95
N THR A 51 7.23 12.13 3.33
CA THR A 51 7.11 13.47 3.92
C THR A 51 5.76 14.07 3.54
N PRO A 52 5.25 15.08 4.29
CA PRO A 52 4.05 15.81 3.88
C PRO A 52 4.11 16.31 2.44
N ALA A 53 5.28 16.82 2.01
CA ALA A 53 5.49 17.32 0.65
C ALA A 53 5.32 16.23 -0.45
N VAL A 54 5.70 14.97 -0.16
CA VAL A 54 5.44 13.85 -1.09
C VAL A 54 3.94 13.62 -1.23
N LEU A 55 3.20 13.60 -0.13
CA LEU A 55 1.75 13.37 -0.13
C LEU A 55 0.98 14.54 -0.75
N ASP A 56 1.39 15.79 -0.48
CA ASP A 56 0.80 16.99 -1.07
C ASP A 56 0.99 17.00 -2.60
N ARG A 57 2.14 16.49 -3.08
CA ARG A 57 2.39 16.30 -4.50
C ARG A 57 1.43 15.28 -5.10
N HIS A 58 1.22 14.12 -4.45
CA HIS A 58 0.23 13.15 -4.92
C HIS A 58 -1.17 13.76 -5.00
N GLU A 59 -1.62 14.46 -3.96
CA GLU A 59 -2.92 15.16 -3.97
C GLU A 59 -3.02 16.22 -5.07
N THR A 60 -1.93 16.94 -5.35
CA THR A 60 -1.90 17.96 -6.40
C THR A 60 -1.94 17.34 -7.79
N VAL A 61 -1.08 16.36 -8.05
CA VAL A 61 -0.96 15.69 -9.35
C VAL A 61 -2.24 14.91 -9.67
N ASP A 62 -2.73 14.16 -8.69
CA ASP A 62 -3.92 13.34 -8.85
C ASP A 62 -5.20 14.13 -8.57
N GLN A 63 -5.11 15.43 -8.21
CA GLN A 63 -6.25 16.30 -7.87
C GLN A 63 -7.28 15.60 -6.97
N VAL A 64 -6.79 14.95 -5.91
CA VAL A 64 -7.60 14.28 -4.88
C VAL A 64 -7.24 14.81 -3.50
N THR A 65 -8.07 14.51 -2.50
CA THR A 65 -7.70 14.69 -1.09
C THR A 65 -7.54 13.31 -0.47
N LEU A 66 -6.34 12.99 -0.01
CA LEU A 66 -6.07 11.70 0.62
C LEU A 66 -6.69 11.67 2.02
N PRO A 67 -7.30 10.54 2.44
CA PRO A 67 -7.79 10.38 3.79
C PRO A 67 -6.68 10.62 4.83
N ALA A 68 -7.01 11.34 5.91
CA ALA A 68 -6.02 11.71 6.94
C ALA A 68 -5.33 10.48 7.55
N TRP A 69 -6.06 9.38 7.74
CA TRP A 69 -5.49 8.14 8.26
C TRP A 69 -4.43 7.55 7.32
N PHE A 70 -4.63 7.66 6.01
CA PHE A 70 -3.71 7.12 5.01
C PHE A 70 -2.44 7.96 4.96
N ARG A 71 -2.59 9.29 5.00
CA ARG A 71 -1.47 10.22 5.13
C ARG A 71 -0.62 9.88 6.36
N VAL A 72 -1.25 9.72 7.53
CA VAL A 72 -0.56 9.33 8.77
C VAL A 72 0.19 8.01 8.59
N ALA A 73 -0.48 6.97 8.09
CA ALA A 73 0.15 5.65 7.89
C ALA A 73 1.41 5.75 7.01
N ARG A 74 1.32 6.47 5.89
CA ARG A 74 2.44 6.69 4.95
C ARG A 74 3.59 7.51 5.54
N THR A 75 3.28 8.46 6.44
CA THR A 75 4.31 9.21 7.18
C THR A 75 4.95 8.42 8.32
N ILE A 76 4.38 7.29 8.72
CA ILE A 76 4.99 6.37 9.70
C ILE A 76 5.87 5.37 8.96
N LEU A 77 5.27 4.64 8.00
CA LEU A 77 5.95 3.66 7.17
C LEU A 77 5.27 3.54 5.81
N ALA A 78 5.97 3.96 4.77
CA ALA A 78 5.53 3.89 3.39
C ALA A 78 5.81 2.52 2.73
N GLY A 79 6.80 1.76 3.20
CA GLY A 79 7.16 0.48 2.59
C GLY A 79 8.67 0.35 2.39
N LEU A 80 9.08 -0.42 1.39
CA LEU A 80 10.49 -0.69 1.08
C LEU A 80 11.14 0.44 0.27
N GLU A 81 12.45 0.59 0.44
CA GLU A 81 13.30 1.46 -0.39
C GLU A 81 14.58 0.70 -0.82
N PRO A 82 14.91 0.63 -2.12
CA PRO A 82 14.13 1.14 -3.23
C PRO A 82 12.78 0.44 -3.36
N ALA A 83 11.78 1.14 -3.89
CA ALA A 83 10.47 0.55 -4.16
C ALA A 83 10.65 -0.63 -5.12
N GLY A 84 10.17 -1.80 -4.68
CA GLY A 84 10.12 -3.02 -5.48
C GLY A 84 8.69 -3.52 -5.58
N ARG A 85 8.53 -4.70 -6.19
CA ARG A 85 7.23 -5.38 -6.18
C ARG A 85 7.17 -6.34 -5.02
N VAL A 86 6.01 -6.54 -4.43
CA VAL A 86 5.85 -7.34 -3.22
C VAL A 86 4.82 -8.44 -3.43
N ARG A 87 5.06 -9.61 -2.84
CA ARG A 87 4.08 -10.70 -2.84
C ARG A 87 3.44 -10.78 -1.47
N LEU A 88 2.11 -10.89 -1.46
CA LEU A 88 1.29 -11.03 -0.28
C LEU A 88 1.09 -12.54 0.02
N ASP A 89 0.89 -12.92 1.28
CA ASP A 89 0.57 -14.32 1.63
C ASP A 89 -0.91 -14.66 1.40
N ALA A 90 -1.80 -13.75 1.77
CA ALA A 90 -3.24 -13.85 1.61
C ALA A 90 -3.89 -12.45 1.74
N PHE A 91 -5.15 -12.36 1.35
CA PHE A 91 -6.02 -11.28 1.81
C PHE A 91 -6.47 -11.59 3.25
N ALA A 92 -6.51 -10.58 4.11
CA ALA A 92 -6.86 -10.73 5.52
C ALA A 92 -8.38 -10.88 5.73
N ILE A 93 -9.17 -10.37 4.79
CA ILE A 93 -10.63 -10.43 4.80
C ILE A 93 -11.08 -11.31 3.63
N ASP A 94 -11.81 -12.38 3.95
CA ASP A 94 -12.40 -13.27 2.95
C ASP A 94 -13.49 -12.53 2.15
N GLY A 95 -13.53 -12.79 0.84
CA GLY A 95 -14.62 -12.30 -0.02
C GLY A 95 -14.19 -11.85 -1.41
N SER A 96 -12.88 -11.66 -1.64
CA SER A 96 -12.41 -11.37 -2.99
C SER A 96 -12.69 -12.56 -3.91
N PRO A 97 -13.25 -12.35 -5.12
CA PRO A 97 -13.42 -13.42 -6.09
C PRO A 97 -12.07 -13.96 -6.62
N ARG A 98 -10.98 -13.21 -6.40
CA ARG A 98 -9.62 -13.62 -6.76
C ARG A 98 -9.02 -14.34 -5.55
N GLU A 99 -8.93 -15.67 -5.66
CA GLU A 99 -8.25 -16.47 -4.63
C GLU A 99 -6.81 -15.98 -4.44
N THR A 100 -6.37 -15.92 -3.17
CA THR A 100 -5.02 -15.62 -2.66
C THR A 100 -4.04 -14.97 -3.65
N PRO A 101 -3.59 -13.72 -3.44
CA PRO A 101 -2.64 -13.04 -4.33
C PRO A 101 -1.37 -13.89 -4.57
N ARG A 102 -1.23 -14.46 -5.77
CA ARG A 102 -0.08 -15.32 -6.13
C ARG A 102 1.05 -14.51 -6.76
N GLU A 103 0.72 -13.39 -7.39
CA GLU A 103 1.66 -12.54 -8.09
C GLU A 103 2.19 -11.39 -7.22
N TYR A 104 3.07 -10.60 -7.83
CA TYR A 104 3.72 -9.46 -7.19
C TYR A 104 2.94 -8.17 -7.47
N TYR A 105 2.67 -7.41 -6.42
CA TYR A 105 2.05 -6.10 -6.45
C TYR A 105 3.11 -5.00 -6.45
N GLU A 106 2.92 -3.98 -7.27
CA GLU A 106 3.61 -2.70 -7.11
C GLU A 106 2.80 -1.84 -6.15
N ILE A 107 3.34 -1.58 -4.94
CA ILE A 107 2.67 -0.73 -3.94
C ILE A 107 3.18 0.70 -4.12
N SER A 108 2.45 1.47 -4.91
CA SER A 108 2.71 2.90 -5.12
C SER A 108 1.39 3.67 -5.14
N PRO A 109 1.29 4.80 -4.43
CA PRO A 109 0.15 5.70 -4.57
C PRO A 109 0.18 6.35 -5.95
N GLY A 110 -0.97 6.34 -6.62
CA GLY A 110 -1.21 7.12 -7.83
C GLY A 110 -0.38 6.66 -9.02
N TYR A 111 -1.01 5.98 -9.97
CA TYR A 111 -0.51 5.91 -11.34
C TYR A 111 -1.63 5.53 -12.28
N ILE A 112 -2.20 6.52 -12.96
CA ILE A 112 -3.36 6.29 -13.82
C ILE A 112 -3.38 7.33 -14.95
N ASN A 113 -3.64 6.89 -16.18
CA ASN A 113 -3.91 7.78 -17.30
C ASN A 113 -5.21 8.61 -17.08
N GLU A 114 -5.44 9.67 -17.85
CA GLU A 114 -6.63 10.52 -17.66
C GLU A 114 -7.97 9.76 -17.79
N GLU A 115 -7.99 8.69 -18.60
CA GLU A 115 -9.20 7.90 -18.85
C GLU A 115 -9.62 7.09 -17.61
N ILE A 116 -8.69 6.33 -17.02
CA ILE A 116 -8.98 5.52 -15.83
C ILE A 116 -9.15 6.42 -14.60
N ARG A 117 -8.55 7.62 -14.58
CA ARG A 117 -8.75 8.60 -13.51
C ARG A 117 -10.24 8.91 -13.30
N GLY A 118 -10.97 9.20 -14.38
CA GLY A 118 -12.40 9.50 -14.29
C GLY A 118 -13.22 8.31 -13.76
N LEU A 119 -12.85 7.09 -14.14
CA LEU A 119 -13.50 5.88 -13.64
C LEU A 119 -13.25 5.68 -12.13
N LEU A 120 -12.00 5.76 -11.69
CA LEU A 120 -11.67 5.47 -10.28
C LEU A 120 -12.06 6.60 -9.34
N PHE A 121 -11.72 7.85 -9.68
CA PHE A 121 -11.82 8.96 -8.74
C PHE A 121 -13.22 9.56 -8.77
N ASP A 122 -13.74 9.84 -9.97
CA ASP A 122 -14.99 10.58 -10.13
C ASP A 122 -16.22 9.66 -10.03
N LYS A 123 -16.11 8.40 -10.45
CA LYS A 123 -17.23 7.44 -10.44
C LYS A 123 -17.16 6.41 -9.33
N ALA A 124 -16.03 5.72 -9.16
CA ALA A 124 -15.89 4.66 -8.16
C ALA A 124 -15.54 5.21 -6.76
N GLY A 125 -15.00 6.42 -6.67
CA GLY A 125 -14.68 7.07 -5.41
C GLY A 125 -13.51 6.42 -4.66
N VAL A 126 -12.52 5.88 -5.39
CA VAL A 126 -11.38 5.16 -4.80
C VAL A 126 -10.04 5.69 -5.31
N TYR A 127 -8.99 5.57 -4.51
CA TYR A 127 -7.63 5.96 -4.88
C TYR A 127 -6.71 4.74 -4.92
N LEU A 128 -6.09 4.49 -6.08
CA LEU A 128 -5.20 3.36 -6.29
C LEU A 128 -3.91 3.50 -5.47
N ILE A 129 -3.59 2.44 -4.72
CA ILE A 129 -2.39 2.35 -3.88
C ILE A 129 -1.52 1.12 -4.20
N GLY A 130 -2.00 0.24 -5.07
CA GLY A 130 -1.17 -0.82 -5.64
C GLY A 130 -1.84 -1.55 -6.79
N GLN A 131 -1.04 -2.20 -7.61
CA GLN A 131 -1.50 -2.97 -8.77
C GLN A 131 -0.71 -4.26 -8.88
N GLU A 132 -1.40 -5.36 -9.16
CA GLU A 132 -0.80 -6.65 -9.50
C GLU A 132 -0.06 -6.54 -10.83
N PHE A 133 1.16 -7.05 -10.87
CA PHE A 133 1.94 -7.14 -12.10
C PHE A 133 1.75 -8.52 -12.73
N GLY A 134 1.02 -8.60 -13.83
CA GLY A 134 0.73 -9.87 -14.51
C GLY A 134 -0.44 -9.75 -15.49
N ASP A 135 -0.99 -10.91 -15.87
CA ASP A 135 -2.13 -11.01 -16.79
C ASP A 135 -3.48 -10.82 -16.07
N ASP A 136 -3.55 -11.09 -14.77
CA ASP A 136 -4.72 -10.90 -13.92
C ASP A 136 -4.58 -9.59 -13.12
N GLU A 137 -4.98 -8.47 -13.72
CA GLU A 137 -4.80 -7.13 -13.13
C GLU A 137 -5.74 -6.87 -11.94
N SER A 138 -5.39 -7.39 -10.77
CA SER A 138 -5.94 -6.97 -9.48
C SER A 138 -5.36 -5.62 -9.05
N CYS A 139 -6.23 -4.76 -8.52
CA CYS A 139 -5.89 -3.42 -8.06
C CYS A 139 -6.22 -3.28 -6.58
N LEU A 140 -5.38 -2.57 -5.83
CA LEU A 140 -5.60 -2.22 -4.43
C LEU A 140 -5.89 -0.73 -4.32
N ALA A 141 -6.95 -0.35 -3.62
CA ALA A 141 -7.32 1.05 -3.42
C ALA A 141 -7.84 1.35 -2.02
N ILE A 142 -7.90 2.65 -1.71
CA ILE A 142 -8.53 3.21 -0.52
C ILE A 142 -9.79 3.99 -0.90
N ASP A 143 -10.72 4.12 0.04
CA ASP A 143 -11.96 4.87 -0.17
C ASP A 143 -11.71 6.38 -0.05
N LEU A 144 -12.11 7.14 -1.07
CA LEU A 144 -12.10 8.61 -1.07
C LEU A 144 -13.43 9.20 -0.59
N GLU A 145 -14.55 8.49 -0.74
CA GLU A 145 -15.88 8.98 -0.37
C GLU A 145 -16.15 8.84 1.13
N ASN A 146 -15.64 7.77 1.75
CA ASN A 146 -15.68 7.59 3.19
C ASN A 146 -14.29 7.72 3.81
N PRO A 147 -13.82 8.94 4.13
CA PRO A 147 -12.46 9.18 4.64
C PRO A 147 -12.22 8.61 6.05
N ARG A 148 -13.22 7.98 6.68
CA ARG A 148 -13.08 7.25 7.94
C ARG A 148 -12.91 5.75 7.74
N ASP A 149 -13.23 5.23 6.56
CA ASP A 149 -12.99 3.83 6.23
C ASP A 149 -11.49 3.63 6.01
N ARG A 150 -10.89 2.77 6.82
CA ARG A 150 -9.45 2.48 6.79
C ARG A 150 -9.12 1.26 5.94
N ARG A 151 -10.15 0.53 5.47
CA ARG A 151 -9.98 -0.72 4.75
C ARG A 151 -9.32 -0.48 3.40
N ILE A 152 -8.59 -1.50 2.95
CA ILE A 152 -8.06 -1.57 1.59
C ILE A 152 -9.00 -2.45 0.78
N PHE A 153 -9.40 -1.94 -0.38
CA PHE A 153 -10.29 -2.63 -1.31
C PHE A 153 -9.49 -3.22 -2.45
N GLU A 154 -9.90 -4.39 -2.90
CA GLU A 154 -9.45 -5.05 -4.12
C GLU A 154 -10.56 -5.01 -5.17
N PHE A 155 -10.15 -4.90 -6.44
CA PHE A 155 -11.01 -4.99 -7.62
C PHE A 155 -10.15 -5.30 -8.85
N ALA A 156 -10.74 -5.77 -9.95
CA ALA A 156 -10.11 -5.63 -11.27
C ALA A 156 -10.66 -4.45 -12.02
N MET A 157 -9.81 -3.85 -12.84
CA MET A 157 -10.21 -2.75 -13.72
C MET A 157 -11.32 -3.17 -14.69
N GLU A 158 -11.26 -4.40 -15.21
CA GLU A 158 -12.27 -4.96 -16.12
C GLU A 158 -13.67 -5.00 -15.47
N ASP A 159 -13.78 -5.42 -14.21
CA ASP A 159 -15.07 -5.47 -13.50
C ASP A 159 -15.68 -4.06 -13.34
N LEU A 160 -14.85 -3.05 -13.06
CA LEU A 160 -15.32 -1.66 -12.97
C LEU A 160 -15.76 -1.11 -14.33
N LEU A 161 -15.04 -1.44 -15.40
CA LEU A 161 -15.41 -1.04 -16.76
C LEU A 161 -16.73 -1.71 -17.19
N ASP A 162 -16.89 -3.00 -16.91
CA ASP A 162 -18.10 -3.76 -17.20
C ASP A 162 -19.31 -3.22 -16.42
N ASP A 163 -19.12 -2.84 -15.17
CA ASP A 163 -20.16 -2.18 -14.37
C ASP A 163 -20.50 -0.80 -14.93
N ASP A 164 -19.51 0.01 -15.34
CA ASP A 164 -19.73 1.34 -15.93
C ASP A 164 -20.51 1.27 -17.25
N ILE A 165 -20.11 0.37 -18.15
CA ILE A 165 -20.77 0.14 -19.43
C ILE A 165 -22.22 -0.32 -19.24
N ALA A 166 -22.46 -1.12 -18.20
CA ALA A 166 -23.78 -1.63 -17.88
C ALA A 166 -24.62 -0.71 -16.96
N ASP A 167 -24.14 0.51 -16.65
CA ASP A 167 -24.78 1.47 -15.74
C ASP A 167 -25.10 0.86 -14.36
N ARG A 168 -24.18 0.02 -13.86
CA ARG A 168 -24.27 -0.58 -12.52
C ARG A 168 -23.42 0.20 -11.52
N PRO A 169 -23.78 0.18 -10.22
CA PRO A 169 -22.96 0.84 -9.20
C PRO A 169 -21.57 0.20 -9.10
N LEU A 170 -20.54 0.94 -9.50
CA LEU A 170 -19.13 0.49 -9.54
C LEU A 170 -18.63 -0.05 -8.19
N ARG A 171 -19.11 0.55 -7.09
CA ARG A 171 -18.73 0.17 -5.73
C ARG A 171 -19.10 -1.26 -5.34
N LYS A 172 -19.95 -1.94 -6.12
CA LYS A 172 -20.27 -3.37 -5.92
C LYS A 172 -19.11 -4.29 -6.28
N SER A 173 -18.20 -3.84 -7.14
CA SER A 173 -17.01 -4.58 -7.55
C SER A 173 -15.80 -4.31 -6.64
N LEU A 174 -15.97 -3.50 -5.59
CA LEU A 174 -14.95 -3.25 -4.58
C LEU A 174 -15.11 -4.21 -3.41
N THR A 175 -14.08 -5.02 -3.16
CA THR A 175 -14.08 -6.00 -2.06
C THR A 175 -13.05 -5.61 -1.01
N PRO A 176 -13.41 -5.39 0.26
CA PRO A 176 -12.42 -5.14 1.31
C PRO A 176 -11.55 -6.38 1.52
N VAL A 177 -10.24 -6.23 1.45
CA VAL A 177 -9.24 -7.32 1.58
C VAL A 177 -8.28 -7.14 2.75
N PHE A 178 -8.10 -5.91 3.23
CA PHE A 178 -7.33 -5.61 4.44
C PHE A 178 -8.06 -4.59 5.31
N SER A 179 -7.85 -4.68 6.63
CA SER A 179 -8.47 -3.79 7.61
C SER A 179 -7.82 -2.40 7.65
N SER A 180 -6.55 -2.32 7.28
CA SER A 180 -5.76 -1.09 7.25
C SER A 180 -4.57 -1.17 6.27
N TYR A 181 -3.89 -0.05 6.03
CA TYR A 181 -2.63 -0.05 5.30
C TYR A 181 -1.51 -0.80 6.04
N ALA A 182 -1.49 -0.74 7.37
CA ALA A 182 -0.52 -1.48 8.18
C ALA A 182 -0.74 -2.99 8.05
N ASP A 183 -2.01 -3.41 8.05
CA ASP A 183 -2.42 -4.80 7.81
C ASP A 183 -1.90 -5.30 6.46
N LEU A 184 -2.15 -4.55 5.37
CA LEU A 184 -1.59 -4.83 4.04
C LEU A 184 -0.06 -5.04 4.07
N LEU A 185 0.69 -4.11 4.66
CA LEU A 185 2.16 -4.26 4.75
C LEU A 185 2.55 -5.50 5.56
N GLY A 186 1.83 -5.78 6.64
CA GLY A 186 2.01 -6.95 7.48
C GLY A 186 1.76 -8.28 6.75
N HIS A 187 1.09 -8.28 5.60
CA HIS A 187 0.84 -9.47 4.77
C HIS A 187 1.89 -9.68 3.66
N ILE A 188 2.87 -8.77 3.53
CA ILE A 188 3.98 -8.95 2.58
C ILE A 188 4.91 -10.07 3.06
N VAL A 189 5.21 -11.02 2.15
CA VAL A 189 6.05 -12.20 2.40
C VAL A 189 7.20 -12.39 1.40
N ALA A 190 7.24 -11.62 0.33
CA ALA A 190 8.43 -11.51 -0.51
C ALA A 190 8.50 -10.13 -1.17
N ALA A 191 9.70 -9.71 -1.54
CA ALA A 191 9.94 -8.51 -2.32
C ALA A 191 10.87 -8.83 -3.50
N ARG A 192 10.51 -8.38 -4.69
CA ARG A 192 11.35 -8.36 -5.89
C ARG A 192 11.88 -6.94 -6.06
N MET A 193 13.18 -6.77 -5.84
CA MET A 193 13.89 -5.50 -5.92
C MET A 193 14.08 -5.07 -7.38
N PRO A 194 14.38 -3.78 -7.66
CA PRO A 194 14.56 -3.28 -9.02
C PRO A 194 15.67 -3.96 -9.84
N ASP A 195 16.68 -4.52 -9.18
CA ASP A 195 17.76 -5.29 -9.81
C ASP A 195 17.38 -6.75 -10.12
N GLY A 196 16.16 -7.15 -9.77
CA GLY A 196 15.63 -8.49 -9.95
C GLY A 196 15.89 -9.44 -8.77
N GLU A 197 16.61 -9.01 -7.73
CA GLU A 197 16.77 -9.80 -6.51
C GLU A 197 15.41 -10.09 -5.86
N ILE A 198 15.18 -11.34 -5.45
CA ILE A 198 13.99 -11.73 -4.68
C ILE A 198 14.40 -12.00 -3.24
N VAL A 199 13.90 -11.18 -2.33
CA VAL A 199 14.05 -11.36 -0.89
C VAL A 199 12.78 -11.98 -0.33
N ILE A 200 12.89 -13.21 0.17
CA ILE A 200 11.78 -13.91 0.84
C ILE A 200 11.80 -13.51 2.32
N ALA A 201 10.62 -13.26 2.89
CA ALA A 201 10.48 -12.95 4.31
C ALA A 201 11.15 -14.01 5.18
N ALA A 202 11.91 -13.56 6.18
CA ALA A 202 12.49 -14.47 7.16
C ALA A 202 11.35 -15.23 7.89
N ASP A 203 11.49 -16.56 7.96
CA ASP A 203 10.54 -17.40 8.67
C ASP A 203 10.49 -16.95 10.14
N GLN A 204 9.32 -16.52 10.60
CA GLN A 204 9.12 -15.92 11.91
C GLN A 204 9.07 -16.97 13.02
N GLY A 205 9.97 -17.96 12.97
CA GLY A 205 10.19 -18.89 14.06
C GLY A 205 10.51 -18.12 15.35
N ARG A 206 9.49 -17.89 16.18
CA ARG A 206 9.54 -17.33 17.54
C ARG A 206 10.06 -15.89 17.66
N TRP A 207 9.21 -14.92 17.33
CA TRP A 207 9.40 -13.52 17.74
C TRP A 207 9.06 -13.24 19.22
N GLY A 208 8.61 -14.24 19.99
CA GLY A 208 8.29 -14.09 21.41
C GLY A 208 9.47 -13.77 22.34
N ASP A 209 10.72 -13.87 21.87
CA ASP A 209 11.92 -13.70 22.72
C ASP A 209 12.94 -12.65 22.21
N VAL A 210 12.66 -11.94 21.11
CA VAL A 210 13.59 -10.91 20.61
C VAL A 210 13.43 -9.63 21.44
N ARG A 211 14.19 -9.53 22.53
CA ARG A 211 14.38 -8.27 23.25
C ARG A 211 15.22 -7.33 22.38
N TRP A 212 14.56 -6.39 21.72
CA TRP A 212 15.20 -5.21 21.14
C TRP A 212 15.85 -4.42 22.28
N ARG A 213 17.17 -4.43 22.34
CA ARG A 213 17.90 -3.56 23.25
C ARG A 213 18.02 -2.20 22.58
N ALA A 214 17.40 -1.20 23.20
CA ALA A 214 17.64 0.22 22.94
C ALA A 214 19.10 0.61 23.23
#